data_AF-X6P6N0-F1
#
_entry.id   AF-X6P6N0-F1
#
_cell.length_a   1.000
_cell.length_b   1.000
_cell.length_c   1.000
_cell.angle_alpha   90.00
_cell.angle_beta   90.00
_cell.angle_gamma   90.00
#
_symmetry.space_group_name_H-M   'P 1'
#
loop_
_entity.id
_entity.type
_entity.pdbx_description
1 polymer ?
#
loop_
_entity_poly.entity_id
_entity_poly.type
_entity_poly.pdbx_seq_one_letter_code
_entity_poly.pdbx_strand_id
1 'polypeptide(L)'
;MIIHGKYQKVGSKPKNSVAAKTDQDNKKKEDTDPDTIAVQLGKKPFASGTARYAYLAQYTTPEKKGKPCVLKRYKNSHEYIDEMYDGDIKCCRLAAELIDKWNKLNRVQEKYKIIVPTIARKGDQLMGFLQMLLLSLLPEEERKNLDEQLGLDNQIMLGEVVLIEDFLVGDFVKWNSNSGWIDTMKSDKSIQAFCHWTYHQSEGKYLFCDAQGVRQKDAYVLTDPCIVSFEGGAYGVTDMGKEYLWNWFRNHKCNYYCEKDWMKPDPKDLEKVPTEVRGLGRATSYVPKMSGRARAISEVHDDRPNPNLLLAGRKSIVSNSKTNQHEQGEQQTNQQRQVANADKQALGKSVVLSNPSLATKKRSLWTRVFSKKT
;
A
#
# COMPACT_ATOMS: atom_id res chain seq x y z
N MET A 1 -36.99 -31.14 41.39
CA MET A 1 -37.80 -31.79 40.36
C MET A 1 -38.45 -30.70 39.52
N ILE A 2 -38.37 -30.84 38.19
CA ILE A 2 -38.61 -29.83 37.15
C ILE A 2 -40.11 -29.43 37.09
N ILE A 3 -40.44 -28.21 36.64
CA ILE A 3 -41.31 -27.89 35.46
C ILE A 3 -41.74 -26.39 35.41
N HIS A 4 -41.28 -25.72 34.34
CA HIS A 4 -41.88 -24.72 33.42
C HIS A 4 -42.72 -23.51 33.90
N GLY A 5 -42.37 -22.33 33.35
CA GLY A 5 -43.25 -21.17 33.23
C GLY A 5 -42.70 -20.10 32.27
N LYS A 6 -43.50 -19.74 31.25
CA LYS A 6 -43.20 -18.96 30.03
C LYS A 6 -42.93 -17.47 30.30
N TYR A 7 -42.10 -16.83 29.46
CA TYR A 7 -42.12 -15.37 29.29
C TYR A 7 -42.39 -14.99 27.83
N GLN A 8 -43.38 -14.11 27.64
CA GLN A 8 -43.91 -13.61 26.38
C GLN A 8 -43.00 -12.55 25.73
N LYS A 9 -43.01 -12.54 24.39
CA LYS A 9 -42.46 -11.50 23.52
C LYS A 9 -43.15 -10.15 23.78
N VAL A 10 -42.34 -9.11 24.02
CA VAL A 10 -42.72 -7.73 23.69
C VAL A 10 -41.71 -7.23 22.66
N GLY A 11 -42.24 -6.85 21.50
CA GLY A 11 -41.44 -6.43 20.36
C GLY A 11 -40.97 -4.99 20.46
N SER A 12 -39.73 -4.76 20.04
CA SER A 12 -39.29 -3.51 19.45
C SER A 12 -38.18 -3.82 18.46
N LYS A 13 -38.50 -3.80 17.16
CA LYS A 13 -37.51 -3.85 16.08
C LYS A 13 -36.62 -2.59 16.19
N PRO A 14 -35.29 -2.68 16.28
CA PRO A 14 -34.46 -1.53 15.95
C PRO A 14 -34.49 -1.35 14.43
N LYS A 15 -34.88 -0.14 14.01
CA LYS A 15 -34.89 0.28 12.60
C LYS A 15 -33.45 0.34 12.10
N ASN A 16 -33.10 -0.59 11.21
CA ASN A 16 -31.94 -0.45 10.33
C ASN A 16 -32.21 0.72 9.37
N SER A 17 -31.53 1.84 9.55
CA SER A 17 -31.52 2.92 8.54
C SER A 17 -30.19 3.67 8.43
N VAL A 18 -29.06 3.08 8.85
CA VAL A 18 -27.74 3.72 8.76
C VAL A 18 -26.86 3.13 7.65
N ALA A 19 -27.11 1.90 7.19
CA ALA A 19 -26.24 1.21 6.22
C ALA A 19 -26.43 1.63 4.74
N ALA A 20 -27.54 2.29 4.38
CA ALA A 20 -27.82 2.61 2.97
C ALA A 20 -27.29 3.98 2.50
N LYS A 21 -26.88 4.86 3.43
CA LYS A 21 -26.35 6.20 3.09
C LYS A 21 -24.86 6.19 2.71
N THR A 22 -24.12 5.12 3.02
CA THR A 22 -22.67 5.08 2.82
C THR A 22 -22.26 4.68 1.41
N ASP A 23 -22.93 3.73 0.75
CA ASP A 23 -22.44 3.21 -0.53
C ASP A 23 -22.70 4.14 -1.72
N GLN A 24 -23.84 4.84 -1.74
CA GLN A 24 -24.13 5.81 -2.81
C GLN A 24 -23.32 7.11 -2.70
N ASP A 25 -23.05 7.60 -1.49
CA ASP A 25 -22.22 8.78 -1.26
C ASP A 25 -20.72 8.49 -1.49
N ASN A 26 -20.28 7.24 -1.29
CA ASN A 26 -18.92 6.81 -1.61
C ASN A 26 -18.73 6.64 -3.13
N LYS A 27 -19.66 5.99 -3.84
CA LYS A 27 -19.63 5.91 -5.32
C LYS A 27 -19.60 7.29 -5.98
N LYS A 28 -20.34 8.27 -5.43
CA LYS A 28 -20.32 9.66 -5.94
C LYS A 28 -18.97 10.37 -5.81
N LYS A 29 -18.15 10.01 -4.81
CA LYS A 29 -16.82 10.61 -4.62
C LYS A 29 -15.79 10.03 -5.59
N GLU A 30 -15.91 8.76 -5.94
CA GLU A 30 -15.01 8.08 -6.87
C GLU A 30 -15.09 8.63 -8.31
N ASP A 31 -16.27 9.08 -8.76
CA ASP A 31 -16.47 9.69 -10.09
C ASP A 31 -16.26 11.22 -10.11
N THR A 32 -15.67 11.81 -9.06
CA THR A 32 -15.37 13.24 -9.05
C THR A 32 -14.07 13.52 -9.80
N ASP A 33 -14.10 14.46 -10.76
CA ASP A 33 -12.90 14.86 -11.49
C ASP A 33 -11.87 15.47 -10.51
N PRO A 34 -10.64 14.94 -10.42
CA PRO A 34 -9.64 15.40 -9.47
C PRO A 34 -9.31 16.89 -9.60
N ASP A 35 -9.41 17.49 -10.80
CA ASP A 35 -9.13 18.91 -10.99
C ASP A 35 -10.15 19.83 -10.28
N THR A 36 -11.34 19.30 -9.98
CA THR A 36 -12.36 20.00 -9.18
C THR A 36 -12.07 19.97 -7.68
N ILE A 37 -11.11 19.14 -7.26
CA ILE A 37 -10.70 18.96 -5.86
C ILE A 37 -9.34 19.60 -5.60
N ALA A 38 -8.36 19.37 -6.47
CA ALA A 38 -7.02 19.89 -6.33
C ALA A 38 -6.33 20.11 -7.69
N VAL A 39 -5.42 21.09 -7.72
CA VAL A 39 -4.55 21.37 -8.86
C VAL A 39 -3.10 21.06 -8.51
N GLN A 40 -2.43 20.26 -9.34
CA GLN A 40 -1.02 19.93 -9.19
C GLN A 40 -0.14 21.16 -9.51
N LEU A 41 0.82 21.46 -8.64
CA LEU A 41 1.65 22.67 -8.72
C LEU A 41 2.99 22.46 -9.46
N GLY A 42 3.40 21.22 -9.73
CA GLY A 42 4.69 20.91 -10.34
C GLY A 42 4.64 19.67 -11.23
N LYS A 43 5.57 19.58 -12.18
CA LYS A 43 5.63 18.46 -13.14
C LYS A 43 6.18 17.17 -12.53
N LYS A 44 7.10 17.29 -11.57
CA LYS A 44 7.77 16.15 -10.95
C LYS A 44 7.19 15.88 -9.57
N PRO A 45 7.12 14.61 -9.15
CA PRO A 45 6.78 14.29 -7.77
C PRO A 45 7.86 14.84 -6.84
N PHE A 46 7.46 15.39 -5.69
CA PHE A 46 8.40 15.82 -4.66
C PHE A 46 8.87 14.66 -3.77
N ALA A 47 8.10 13.57 -3.75
CA ALA A 47 8.44 12.33 -3.07
C ALA A 47 7.88 11.13 -3.84
N SER A 48 8.46 9.95 -3.62
CA SER A 48 7.92 8.70 -4.16
C SER A 48 8.09 7.56 -3.15
N GLY A 49 7.06 6.75 -3.00
CA GLY A 49 7.10 5.50 -2.24
C GLY A 49 7.26 4.28 -3.15
N THR A 50 7.07 3.09 -2.60
CA THR A 50 7.13 1.85 -3.40
C THR A 50 6.01 1.80 -4.45
N ALA A 51 4.77 2.12 -4.07
CA ALA A 51 3.61 1.98 -4.95
C ALA A 51 3.17 3.28 -5.63
N ARG A 52 3.53 4.46 -5.07
CA ARG A 52 2.93 5.74 -5.47
C ARG A 52 3.95 6.87 -5.63
N TYR A 53 3.67 7.77 -6.55
CA TYR A 53 4.28 9.10 -6.63
C TYR A 53 3.46 10.10 -5.81
N ALA A 54 4.13 11.08 -5.18
CA ALA A 54 3.48 12.16 -4.44
C ALA A 54 3.85 13.52 -5.05
N TYR A 55 2.82 14.28 -5.43
CA TYR A 55 2.92 15.58 -6.07
C TYR A 55 2.39 16.66 -5.13
N LEU A 56 3.06 17.81 -5.14
CA LEU A 56 2.57 18.99 -4.44
C LEU A 56 1.38 19.56 -5.23
N ALA A 57 0.30 19.85 -4.52
CA ALA A 57 -0.93 20.37 -5.09
C ALA A 57 -1.55 21.44 -4.17
N GLN A 58 -2.59 22.11 -4.67
CA GLN A 58 -3.45 22.98 -3.87
C GLN A 58 -4.90 22.60 -4.07
N TYR A 59 -5.68 22.66 -2.99
CA TYR A 59 -7.12 22.45 -3.09
C TYR A 59 -7.78 23.52 -3.97
N THR A 60 -8.72 23.08 -4.79
CA THR A 60 -9.60 23.94 -5.60
C THR A 60 -11.02 24.03 -5.01
N THR A 61 -11.35 23.14 -4.05
CA THR A 61 -12.64 23.16 -3.35
C THR A 61 -12.86 24.46 -2.56
N PRO A 62 -14.10 24.98 -2.48
CA PRO A 62 -14.38 26.26 -1.83
C PRO A 62 -13.85 26.39 -0.40
N GLU A 63 -13.95 25.33 0.40
CA GLU A 63 -13.62 25.32 1.82
C GLU A 63 -12.11 25.25 2.12
N LYS A 64 -11.32 24.72 1.17
CA LYS A 64 -9.86 24.58 1.31
C LYS A 64 -9.07 25.33 0.24
N LYS A 65 -9.72 26.13 -0.61
CA LYS A 65 -9.12 26.78 -1.79
C LYS A 65 -7.73 27.38 -1.49
N GLY A 66 -6.74 26.95 -2.27
CA GLY A 66 -5.34 27.42 -2.18
C GLY A 66 -4.52 26.81 -1.04
N LYS A 67 -5.12 26.05 -0.11
CA LYS A 67 -4.36 25.33 0.92
C LYS A 67 -3.54 24.21 0.29
N PRO A 68 -2.30 23.97 0.78
CA PRO A 68 -1.44 22.93 0.25
C PRO A 68 -2.02 21.54 0.52
N CYS A 69 -1.93 20.68 -0.46
CA CYS A 69 -2.31 19.28 -0.38
C CYS A 69 -1.30 18.40 -1.13
N VAL A 70 -1.42 17.09 -0.95
CA VAL A 70 -0.63 16.10 -1.66
C VAL A 70 -1.56 15.31 -2.57
N LEU A 71 -1.17 15.16 -3.83
CA LEU A 71 -1.82 14.29 -4.80
C LEU A 71 -0.94 13.07 -5.02
N LYS A 72 -1.48 11.87 -4.76
CA LYS A 72 -0.77 10.60 -4.92
C LYS A 72 -1.33 9.82 -6.10
N ARG A 73 -0.41 9.34 -6.95
CA ARG A 73 -0.70 8.53 -8.14
C ARG A 73 -0.02 7.18 -8.02
N TYR A 74 -0.68 6.09 -8.40
CA TYR A 74 -0.02 4.78 -8.46
C TYR A 74 1.00 4.75 -9.58
N LYS A 75 2.15 4.14 -9.29
CA LYS A 75 3.10 3.71 -10.30
C LYS A 75 2.45 2.58 -11.08
N ASN A 76 2.55 2.62 -12.41
CA ASN A 76 1.86 1.68 -13.30
C ASN A 76 0.34 1.66 -13.08
N SER A 77 -0.31 2.82 -12.93
CA SER A 77 -1.75 2.96 -12.74
C SER A 77 -2.60 2.11 -13.70
N HIS A 78 -2.11 1.85 -14.92
CA HIS A 78 -2.71 0.97 -15.94
C HIS A 78 -2.85 -0.50 -15.53
N GLU A 79 -2.10 -0.95 -14.54
CA GLU A 79 -2.18 -2.31 -13.98
C GLU A 79 -3.22 -2.40 -12.84
N TYR A 80 -3.75 -1.27 -12.36
CA TYR A 80 -4.62 -1.21 -11.19
C TYR A 80 -6.09 -1.28 -11.61
N ILE A 81 -6.80 -2.27 -11.06
CA ILE A 81 -8.25 -2.46 -11.20
C ILE A 81 -8.99 -1.84 -10.00
N ASP A 82 -10.29 -1.61 -10.14
CA ASP A 82 -11.14 -0.95 -9.13
C ASP A 82 -11.05 -1.64 -7.76
N GLU A 83 -10.95 -2.97 -7.74
CA GLU A 83 -10.84 -3.76 -6.51
C GLU A 83 -9.59 -3.42 -5.70
N MET A 84 -8.52 -2.98 -6.35
CA MET A 84 -7.27 -2.61 -5.66
C MET A 84 -7.43 -1.28 -4.92
N TYR A 85 -8.20 -0.34 -5.49
CA TYR A 85 -8.54 0.92 -4.82
C TYR A 85 -9.52 0.70 -3.66
N ASP A 86 -10.48 -0.23 -3.81
CA ASP A 86 -11.38 -0.63 -2.72
C ASP A 86 -10.62 -1.15 -1.50
N GLY A 87 -9.53 -1.89 -1.73
CA GLY A 87 -8.62 -2.35 -0.69
C GLY A 87 -8.01 -1.21 0.11
N ASP A 88 -7.52 -0.18 -0.56
CA ASP A 88 -6.92 1.00 0.10
C ASP A 88 -7.97 1.84 0.86
N ILE A 89 -9.20 1.92 0.36
CA ILE A 89 -10.33 2.53 1.08
C ILE A 89 -10.63 1.77 2.36
N LYS A 90 -10.76 0.44 2.28
CA LYS A 90 -11.01 -0.43 3.43
C LYS A 90 -9.88 -0.29 4.46
N CYS A 91 -8.63 -0.25 3.99
CA CYS A 91 -7.45 -0.03 4.82
C CYS A 91 -7.55 1.29 5.60
N CYS A 92 -7.80 2.41 4.91
CA CYS A 92 -7.87 3.73 5.54
C CYS A 92 -9.02 3.84 6.56
N ARG A 93 -10.19 3.26 6.25
CA ARG A 93 -11.34 3.25 7.17
C ARG A 93 -11.04 2.45 8.43
N LEU A 94 -10.54 1.22 8.27
CA LEU A 94 -10.18 0.37 9.42
C LEU A 94 -9.10 1.04 10.28
N ALA A 95 -8.09 1.65 9.65
CA ALA A 95 -7.06 2.40 10.35
C ALA A 95 -7.63 3.54 11.21
N ALA A 96 -8.56 4.33 10.66
CA ALA A 96 -9.24 5.39 11.40
C ALA A 96 -10.02 4.84 12.61
N GLU A 97 -10.77 3.75 12.42
CA GLU A 97 -11.51 3.09 13.50
C GLU A 97 -10.59 2.55 14.61
N LEU A 98 -9.45 1.96 14.24
CA LEU A 98 -8.46 1.46 15.19
C LEU A 98 -7.84 2.59 16.00
N ILE A 99 -7.54 3.72 15.35
CA ILE A 99 -7.01 4.92 16.02
C ILE A 99 -8.03 5.50 17.00
N ASP A 100 -9.31 5.58 16.60
CA ASP A 100 -10.38 6.03 17.49
C ASP A 100 -10.52 5.14 18.72
N LYS A 101 -10.46 3.81 18.53
CA LYS A 101 -10.48 2.84 19.63
C LYS A 101 -9.25 3.01 20.53
N TRP A 102 -8.05 3.11 19.96
CA TRP A 102 -6.80 3.33 20.72
C TRP A 102 -6.83 4.60 21.56
N ASN A 103 -7.25 5.72 20.97
CA ASN A 103 -7.37 7.00 21.64
C ASN A 103 -8.35 6.96 22.83
N LYS A 104 -9.42 6.16 22.74
CA LYS A 104 -10.42 5.99 23.80
C LYS A 104 -9.89 5.17 24.98
N LEU A 105 -8.86 4.35 24.79
CA LEU A 105 -8.22 3.62 25.90
C LEU A 105 -7.50 4.57 26.87
N ASN A 106 -7.14 5.79 26.42
CA ASN A 106 -6.43 6.79 27.23
C ASN A 106 -5.17 6.25 27.94
N ARG A 107 -4.47 5.31 27.30
CA ARG A 107 -3.27 4.65 27.84
C ARG A 107 -1.99 5.43 27.59
N VAL A 108 -2.02 6.37 26.66
CA VAL A 108 -0.91 7.23 26.27
C VAL A 108 -1.39 8.68 26.22
N GLN A 109 -0.48 9.63 26.47
CA GLN A 109 -0.82 11.05 26.48
C GLN A 109 -1.04 11.56 25.05
N GLU A 110 -0.26 11.06 24.10
CA GLU A 110 -0.34 11.48 22.70
C GLU A 110 -1.62 11.00 22.03
N LYS A 111 -2.27 11.89 21.29
CA LYS A 111 -3.42 11.53 20.46
C LYS A 111 -2.99 11.10 19.07
N TYR A 112 -3.62 10.06 18.56
CA TYR A 112 -3.38 9.55 17.23
C TYR A 112 -4.41 10.13 16.28
N LYS A 113 -3.97 10.58 15.12
CA LYS A 113 -4.82 11.06 14.02
C LYS A 113 -4.35 10.37 12.76
N ILE A 114 -5.26 10.13 11.83
CA ILE A 114 -4.92 9.66 10.50
C ILE A 114 -5.62 10.48 9.45
N ILE A 115 -4.90 10.82 8.39
CA ILE A 115 -5.51 11.42 7.22
C ILE A 115 -6.12 10.30 6.38
N VAL A 116 -7.43 10.39 6.18
CA VAL A 116 -8.14 9.57 5.20
C VAL A 116 -8.20 10.38 3.90
N PRO A 117 -7.55 9.92 2.82
CA PRO A 117 -7.51 10.66 1.57
C PRO A 117 -8.88 10.70 0.90
N THR A 118 -9.11 11.78 0.14
CA THR A 118 -10.18 11.81 -0.86
C THR A 118 -9.71 11.09 -2.11
N ILE A 119 -10.55 10.21 -2.65
CA ILE A 119 -10.27 9.47 -3.89
C ILE A 119 -11.05 10.12 -5.02
N ALA A 120 -10.39 10.27 -6.17
CA ALA A 120 -10.95 10.93 -7.35
C ALA A 120 -10.47 10.24 -8.62
N ARG A 121 -11.31 10.19 -9.65
CA ARG A 121 -11.00 9.59 -10.95
C ARG A 121 -11.11 10.61 -12.08
N LYS A 122 -10.14 10.59 -12.99
CA LYS A 122 -10.11 11.53 -14.10
C LYS A 122 -10.92 11.02 -15.31
N GLY A 123 -12.05 11.66 -15.59
CA GLY A 123 -12.76 11.58 -16.87
C GLY A 123 -13.47 10.25 -17.18
N ASP A 124 -13.83 10.08 -18.45
CA ASP A 124 -14.71 9.01 -18.97
C ASP A 124 -14.10 7.62 -18.78
N GLN A 125 -14.81 6.75 -18.06
CA GLN A 125 -14.39 5.38 -17.74
C GLN A 125 -14.08 4.55 -19.00
N LEU A 126 -14.81 4.74 -20.11
CA LEU A 126 -14.58 4.00 -21.35
C LEU A 126 -13.28 4.44 -22.03
N MET A 127 -13.07 5.77 -22.11
CA MET A 127 -11.86 6.32 -22.71
C MET A 127 -10.63 6.05 -21.84
N GLY A 128 -10.79 6.10 -20.53
CA GLY A 128 -9.79 5.66 -19.57
C GLY A 128 -9.43 4.20 -19.77
N PHE A 129 -10.42 3.30 -19.81
CA PHE A 129 -10.20 1.88 -20.08
C PHE A 129 -9.45 1.65 -21.40
N LEU A 130 -9.87 2.30 -22.49
CA LEU A 130 -9.21 2.15 -23.78
C LEU A 130 -7.75 2.63 -23.74
N GLN A 131 -7.49 3.75 -23.06
CA GLN A 131 -6.14 4.27 -22.88
C GLN A 131 -5.27 3.32 -22.05
N MET A 132 -5.81 2.79 -20.94
CA MET A 132 -5.11 1.85 -20.07
C MET A 132 -4.85 0.51 -20.77
N LEU A 133 -5.83 0.01 -21.52
CA LEU A 133 -5.68 -1.18 -22.34
C LEU A 133 -4.57 -0.98 -23.37
N LEU A 134 -4.57 0.15 -24.09
CA LEU A 134 -3.53 0.46 -25.07
C LEU A 134 -2.13 0.47 -24.40
N LEU A 135 -1.99 1.13 -23.25
CA LEU A 135 -0.73 1.15 -22.51
C LEU A 135 -0.30 -0.26 -22.08
N SER A 136 -1.23 -1.09 -21.58
CA SER A 136 -0.93 -2.45 -21.15
C SER A 136 -0.41 -3.37 -22.27
N LEU A 137 -0.76 -3.08 -23.52
CA LEU A 137 -0.33 -3.83 -24.71
C LEU A 137 1.05 -3.41 -25.23
N LEU A 138 1.55 -2.23 -24.85
CA LEU A 138 2.86 -1.73 -25.28
C LEU A 138 3.98 -2.35 -24.43
N PRO A 139 5.14 -2.73 -25.01
CA PRO A 139 6.34 -3.08 -24.25
C PRO A 139 6.79 -1.95 -23.31
N GLU A 140 7.45 -2.30 -22.20
CA GLU A 140 7.86 -1.32 -21.17
C GLU A 140 8.75 -0.18 -21.72
N GLU A 141 9.66 -0.49 -22.64
CA GLU A 141 10.52 0.52 -23.27
C GLU A 141 9.72 1.50 -24.14
N GLU A 142 8.73 1.01 -24.89
CA GLU A 142 7.85 1.85 -25.71
C GLU A 142 6.95 2.73 -24.84
N ARG A 143 6.45 2.20 -23.72
CA ARG A 143 5.71 3.00 -22.73
C ARG A 143 6.54 4.13 -22.18
N LYS A 144 7.78 3.85 -21.73
CA LYS A 144 8.69 4.88 -21.20
C LYS A 144 8.97 5.98 -22.24
N ASN A 145 9.20 5.59 -23.49
CA ASN A 145 9.40 6.55 -24.58
C ASN A 145 8.15 7.43 -24.80
N LEU A 146 6.95 6.83 -24.75
CA LEU A 146 5.68 7.56 -24.88
C LEU A 146 5.45 8.50 -23.70
N ASP A 147 5.73 8.05 -22.48
CA ASP A 147 5.63 8.82 -21.25
C ASP A 147 6.53 10.06 -21.32
N GLU A 148 7.77 9.91 -21.80
CA GLU A 148 8.72 11.01 -21.98
C GLU A 148 8.27 11.98 -23.08
N GLN A 149 7.86 11.47 -24.25
CA GLN A 149 7.46 12.30 -25.39
C GLN A 149 6.18 13.11 -25.13
N LEU A 150 5.18 12.48 -24.52
CA LEU A 150 3.89 13.10 -24.24
C LEU A 150 3.84 13.77 -22.85
N GLY A 151 4.84 13.51 -22.01
CA GLY A 151 4.89 14.01 -20.64
C GLY A 151 3.77 13.46 -19.78
N LEU A 152 3.41 12.17 -19.93
CA LEU A 152 2.27 11.55 -19.25
C LEU A 152 2.45 11.51 -17.72
N ASP A 153 3.69 11.48 -17.25
CA ASP A 153 4.02 11.63 -15.82
C ASP A 153 3.68 13.01 -15.23
N ASN A 154 3.47 14.02 -16.08
CA ASN A 154 3.23 15.40 -15.67
C ASN A 154 1.75 15.75 -15.50
N GLN A 155 0.83 14.86 -15.89
CA GLN A 155 -0.62 15.10 -15.85
C GLN A 155 -1.37 13.87 -15.36
N ILE A 156 -2.56 14.07 -14.79
CA ILE A 156 -3.45 12.96 -14.44
C ILE A 156 -4.10 12.49 -15.74
N MET A 157 -3.91 11.22 -16.09
CA MET A 157 -4.44 10.66 -17.33
C MET A 157 -5.91 10.27 -17.19
N LEU A 158 -6.65 10.23 -18.30
CA LEU A 158 -8.02 9.72 -18.31
C LEU A 158 -8.05 8.28 -17.76
N GLY A 159 -9.04 7.99 -16.92
CA GLY A 159 -9.20 6.72 -16.21
C GLY A 159 -8.38 6.59 -14.93
N GLU A 160 -7.34 7.42 -14.72
CA GLU A 160 -6.51 7.32 -13.52
C GLU A 160 -7.27 7.72 -12.27
N VAL A 161 -7.01 6.98 -11.19
CA VAL A 161 -7.47 7.28 -9.85
C VAL A 161 -6.31 7.88 -9.06
N VAL A 162 -6.61 8.93 -8.31
CA VAL A 162 -5.66 9.64 -7.46
C VAL A 162 -6.19 9.74 -6.04
N LEU A 163 -5.27 9.81 -5.08
CA LEU A 163 -5.57 10.08 -3.68
C LEU A 163 -5.13 11.50 -3.35
N ILE A 164 -6.02 12.28 -2.75
CA ILE A 164 -5.80 13.69 -2.42
C ILE A 164 -5.93 13.84 -0.91
N GLU A 165 -4.87 14.32 -0.27
CA GLU A 165 -4.80 14.45 1.19
C GLU A 165 -4.15 15.76 1.63
N ASP A 166 -4.41 16.16 2.87
CA ASP A 166 -3.81 17.37 3.44
C ASP A 166 -2.28 17.26 3.47
N PHE A 167 -1.59 18.36 3.14
CA PHE A 167 -0.14 18.40 3.25
C PHE A 167 0.29 18.41 4.72
N LEU A 168 1.10 17.43 5.11
CA LEU A 168 1.64 17.33 6.46
C LEU A 168 2.84 18.26 6.63
N VAL A 169 2.69 19.26 7.50
CA VAL A 169 3.78 20.17 7.88
C VAL A 169 4.56 19.57 9.05
N GLY A 170 5.86 19.34 8.85
CA GLY A 170 6.80 18.87 9.86
C GLY A 170 7.73 17.80 9.32
N ASP A 171 8.56 17.24 10.20
CA ASP A 171 9.49 16.18 9.83
C ASP A 171 8.73 14.88 9.61
N PHE A 172 8.73 14.40 8.37
CA PHE A 172 8.14 13.14 8.02
C PHE A 172 8.97 11.98 8.58
N VAL A 173 8.31 11.05 9.26
CA VAL A 173 8.91 9.90 9.91
C VAL A 173 8.14 8.65 9.52
N LYS A 174 8.90 7.58 9.24
CA LYS A 174 8.39 6.22 9.17
C LYS A 174 8.88 5.45 10.39
N TRP A 175 7.97 4.93 11.20
CA TRP A 175 8.29 4.24 12.45
C TRP A 175 8.38 2.73 12.29
N ASN A 176 7.65 2.16 11.34
CA ASN A 176 7.78 0.77 10.93
C ASN A 176 7.31 0.60 9.48
N SER A 177 7.48 -0.60 8.93
CA SER A 177 7.04 -0.94 7.58
C SER A 177 6.16 -2.19 7.54
N ASN A 178 5.47 -2.37 6.42
CA ASN A 178 4.76 -3.61 6.10
C ASN A 178 5.68 -4.81 5.82
N SER A 179 6.99 -4.59 5.70
CA SER A 179 7.98 -5.65 5.53
C SER A 179 8.60 -6.13 6.84
N GLY A 180 8.25 -5.52 7.97
CA GLY A 180 8.75 -5.86 9.30
C GLY A 180 9.94 -5.02 9.77
N TRP A 181 10.33 -3.97 9.03
CA TRP A 181 11.29 -2.99 9.55
C TRP A 181 10.67 -2.15 10.67
N ILE A 182 11.46 -1.89 11.71
CA ILE A 182 11.07 -1.07 12.86
C ILE A 182 12.19 -0.08 13.12
N ASP A 183 11.85 1.20 13.19
CA ASP A 183 12.78 2.24 13.62
C ASP A 183 13.10 2.06 15.10
N THR A 184 14.29 1.50 15.38
CA THR A 184 14.78 1.28 16.74
C THR A 184 15.56 2.47 17.29
N MET A 185 15.89 3.45 16.44
CA MET A 185 16.69 4.61 16.81
C MET A 185 15.83 5.72 17.44
N LYS A 186 14.52 5.73 17.19
CA LYS A 186 13.59 6.72 17.75
C LYS A 186 12.99 6.27 19.08
N SER A 187 12.75 7.24 19.96
CA SER A 187 12.11 7.06 21.27
C SER A 187 10.60 6.77 21.22
N ASP A 188 10.03 6.66 20.02
CA ASP A 188 8.60 6.62 19.76
C ASP A 188 8.04 5.21 19.95
N LYS A 189 8.10 4.73 21.19
CA LYS A 189 7.72 3.35 21.55
C LYS A 189 6.21 3.12 21.56
N SER A 190 5.42 4.16 21.81
CA SER A 190 3.96 4.07 21.88
C SER A 190 3.33 3.68 20.54
N ILE A 191 3.89 4.11 19.41
CA ILE A 191 3.37 3.71 18.08
C ILE A 191 3.59 2.23 17.77
N GLN A 192 4.69 1.64 18.26
CA GLN A 192 4.94 0.20 18.12
C GLN A 192 3.98 -0.61 18.98
N ALA A 193 3.63 -0.10 20.16
CA ALA A 193 2.62 -0.70 21.01
C ALA A 193 1.20 -0.57 20.40
N PHE A 194 0.88 0.56 19.76
CA PHE A 194 -0.36 0.69 18.99
C PHE A 194 -0.46 -0.38 17.90
N CYS A 195 0.58 -0.56 17.09
CA CYS A 195 0.63 -1.62 16.08
C CYS A 195 0.39 -3.01 16.70
N HIS A 196 1.14 -3.39 17.74
CA HIS A 196 0.92 -4.67 18.44
C HIS A 196 -0.51 -4.79 18.99
N TRP A 197 -1.04 -3.73 19.61
CA TRP A 197 -2.40 -3.73 20.12
C TRP A 197 -3.45 -4.00 19.03
N THR A 198 -3.27 -3.51 17.80
CA THR A 198 -4.23 -3.82 16.71
C THR A 198 -4.33 -5.31 16.40
N TYR A 199 -3.24 -6.05 16.52
CA TYR A 199 -3.24 -7.52 16.38
C TYR A 199 -3.95 -8.20 17.54
N HIS A 200 -3.73 -7.73 18.76
CA HIS A 200 -4.46 -8.23 19.93
C HIS A 200 -5.96 -7.95 19.82
N GLN A 201 -6.33 -6.73 19.47
CA GLN A 201 -7.72 -6.27 19.34
C GLN A 201 -8.48 -7.01 18.23
N SER A 202 -7.76 -7.50 17.21
CA SER A 202 -8.32 -8.26 16.09
C SER A 202 -8.35 -9.76 16.34
N GLU A 203 -7.91 -10.24 17.51
CA GLU A 203 -7.75 -11.67 17.82
C GLU A 203 -6.84 -12.37 16.80
N GLY A 204 -5.81 -11.66 16.35
CA GLY A 204 -4.80 -12.17 15.44
C GLY A 204 -5.16 -12.12 13.95
N LYS A 205 -6.29 -11.51 13.59
CA LYS A 205 -6.79 -11.46 12.20
C LYS A 205 -6.03 -10.47 11.31
N TYR A 206 -5.52 -9.38 11.87
CA TYR A 206 -4.79 -8.37 11.12
C TYR A 206 -3.89 -7.51 12.02
N LEU A 207 -2.95 -6.80 11.40
CA LEU A 207 -2.00 -5.91 12.03
C LEU A 207 -1.96 -4.56 11.29
N PHE A 208 -2.10 -3.46 12.02
CA PHE A 208 -1.73 -2.13 11.52
C PHE A 208 -0.21 -1.98 11.53
N CYS A 209 0.36 -1.61 10.38
CA CYS A 209 1.78 -1.32 10.20
C CYS A 209 1.96 -0.20 9.17
N ASP A 210 3.18 -0.06 8.65
CA ASP A 210 3.60 1.05 7.80
C ASP A 210 3.29 2.41 8.43
N ALA A 211 3.43 2.47 9.77
CA ALA A 211 3.15 3.65 10.54
C ALA A 211 4.10 4.78 10.09
N GLN A 212 3.54 5.82 9.47
CA GLN A 212 4.29 6.93 8.91
C GLN A 212 3.49 8.23 8.92
N GLY A 213 4.17 9.37 8.99
CA GLY A 213 3.56 10.68 9.09
C GLY A 213 4.43 11.67 9.85
N VAL A 214 3.83 12.57 10.64
CA VAL A 214 4.54 13.61 11.40
C VAL A 214 4.29 13.45 12.89
N ARG A 215 5.35 13.60 13.69
CA ARG A 215 5.23 13.75 15.15
C ARG A 215 5.00 15.21 15.51
N GLN A 216 3.88 15.50 16.15
CA GLN A 216 3.62 16.77 16.82
C GLN A 216 3.85 16.60 18.34
N LYS A 217 3.88 17.72 19.07
CA LYS A 217 4.14 17.74 20.52
C LYS A 217 3.28 16.73 21.29
N ASP A 218 1.97 16.73 21.02
CA ASP A 218 0.98 15.93 21.75
C ASP A 218 0.23 14.95 20.84
N ALA A 219 0.73 14.68 19.63
CA ALA A 219 0.03 13.84 18.67
C ALA A 219 0.92 13.16 17.63
N TYR A 220 0.48 11.98 17.18
CA TYR A 220 0.91 11.39 15.92
C TYR A 220 -0.10 11.74 14.84
N VAL A 221 0.34 12.32 13.74
CA VAL A 221 -0.50 12.55 12.56
C VAL A 221 -0.02 11.63 11.45
N LEU A 222 -0.76 10.54 11.24
CA LEU A 222 -0.42 9.46 10.33
C LEU A 222 -1.05 9.66 8.95
N THR A 223 -0.43 9.06 7.94
CA THR A 223 -0.97 8.97 6.58
C THR A 223 -0.50 7.67 5.92
N ASP A 224 -1.13 7.27 4.82
CA ASP A 224 -0.84 6.03 4.08
C ASP A 224 -0.69 4.80 4.99
N PRO A 225 -1.76 4.40 5.69
CA PRO A 225 -1.71 3.21 6.53
C PRO A 225 -1.54 1.95 5.69
N CYS A 226 -1.02 0.90 6.32
CA CYS A 226 -1.10 -0.46 5.82
C CYS A 226 -1.73 -1.36 6.88
N ILE A 227 -2.67 -2.20 6.46
CA ILE A 227 -3.17 -3.31 7.25
C ILE A 227 -2.71 -4.60 6.57
N VAL A 228 -1.95 -5.42 7.30
CA VAL A 228 -1.62 -6.77 6.86
C VAL A 228 -2.56 -7.73 7.56
N SER A 229 -3.42 -8.40 6.79
CA SER A 229 -4.33 -9.44 7.26
C SER A 229 -3.64 -10.80 7.28
N PHE A 230 -4.26 -11.75 7.98
CA PHE A 230 -3.74 -13.11 8.01
C PHE A 230 -3.77 -13.78 6.62
N GLU A 231 -4.86 -13.61 5.87
CA GLU A 231 -5.02 -14.21 4.54
C GLU A 231 -4.29 -13.45 3.43
N GLY A 232 -4.15 -12.12 3.56
CA GLY A 232 -3.58 -11.25 2.54
C GLY A 232 -4.61 -10.73 1.53
N GLY A 233 -4.32 -9.59 0.92
CA GLY A 233 -5.09 -8.98 -0.16
C GLY A 233 -6.42 -8.30 0.20
N ALA A 234 -6.87 -8.36 1.46
CA ALA A 234 -8.15 -7.76 1.88
C ALA A 234 -8.10 -6.22 1.94
N TYR A 235 -6.91 -5.67 2.18
CA TYR A 235 -6.69 -4.24 2.42
C TYR A 235 -5.74 -3.60 1.39
N GLY A 236 -5.77 -4.10 0.16
CA GLY A 236 -4.99 -3.56 -0.97
C GLY A 236 -3.66 -4.29 -1.19
N VAL A 237 -2.87 -3.80 -2.14
CA VAL A 237 -1.64 -4.47 -2.62
C VAL A 237 -0.52 -4.58 -1.59
N THR A 238 -0.62 -3.83 -0.51
CA THR A 238 0.35 -3.87 0.59
C THR A 238 -0.02 -4.88 1.67
N ASP A 239 -1.21 -5.47 1.58
CA ASP A 239 -1.67 -6.56 2.43
C ASP A 239 -1.07 -7.89 1.97
N MET A 240 0.11 -8.19 2.50
CA MET A 240 0.97 -9.27 2.05
C MET A 240 0.75 -10.62 2.75
N GLY A 241 -0.24 -10.71 3.64
CA GLY A 241 -0.57 -11.95 4.35
C GLY A 241 0.28 -12.25 5.60
N LYS A 242 -0.03 -13.38 6.22
CA LYS A 242 0.51 -13.81 7.52
C LYS A 242 2.04 -13.84 7.61
N GLU A 243 2.78 -14.17 6.56
CA GLU A 243 4.24 -14.23 6.62
C GLU A 243 4.85 -12.86 6.94
N TYR A 244 4.25 -11.78 6.42
CA TYR A 244 4.70 -10.40 6.65
C TYR A 244 4.23 -9.89 8.01
N LEU A 245 3.02 -10.25 8.42
CA LEU A 245 2.52 -10.03 9.78
C LEU A 245 3.46 -10.67 10.80
N TRP A 246 3.80 -11.95 10.63
CA TRP A 246 4.72 -12.66 11.50
C TRP A 246 6.12 -12.06 11.45
N ASN A 247 6.58 -11.60 10.28
CA ASN A 247 7.87 -10.93 10.18
C ASN A 247 7.92 -9.62 10.97
N TRP A 248 6.83 -8.86 11.04
CA TRP A 248 6.74 -7.70 11.93
C TRP A 248 6.92 -8.12 13.40
N PHE A 249 6.27 -9.20 13.84
CA PHE A 249 6.43 -9.73 15.20
C PHE A 249 7.82 -10.30 15.50
N ARG A 250 8.53 -10.85 14.51
CA ARG A 250 9.93 -11.27 14.66
C ARG A 250 10.85 -10.11 15.02
N ASN A 251 10.54 -8.91 14.55
CA ASN A 251 11.34 -7.71 14.75
C ASN A 251 10.83 -6.83 15.91
N HIS A 252 9.55 -6.97 16.28
CA HIS A 252 8.96 -6.24 17.38
C HIS A 252 9.48 -6.70 18.75
N LYS A 253 9.92 -5.73 19.55
CA LYS A 253 10.21 -5.93 20.97
C LYS A 253 9.15 -5.18 21.77
N CYS A 254 8.34 -5.92 22.52
CA CYS A 254 7.37 -5.31 23.43
C CYS A 254 8.09 -4.33 24.36
N ASN A 255 7.44 -3.21 24.60
CA ASN A 255 7.94 -2.14 25.45
C ASN A 255 6.94 -1.84 26.57
N TYR A 256 7.20 -0.83 27.39
CA TYR A 256 6.38 -0.52 28.56
C TYR A 256 4.94 -0.04 28.24
N TYR A 257 4.63 0.28 26.98
CA TYR A 257 3.26 0.54 26.53
C TYR A 257 2.50 -0.73 26.13
N CYS A 258 3.22 -1.83 25.88
CA CYS A 258 2.63 -3.14 25.56
C CYS A 258 2.18 -3.85 26.84
N GLU A 259 1.02 -4.49 26.81
CA GLU A 259 0.60 -5.38 27.89
C GLU A 259 1.15 -6.79 27.73
N LYS A 260 1.36 -7.45 28.87
CA LYS A 260 1.90 -8.82 28.91
C LYS A 260 0.92 -9.86 28.36
N ASP A 261 -0.37 -9.61 28.52
CA ASP A 261 -1.47 -10.49 28.10
C ASP A 261 -1.94 -10.23 26.66
N TRP A 262 -1.40 -9.23 25.98
CA TRP A 262 -1.68 -9.01 24.57
C TRP A 262 -1.23 -10.19 23.72
N MET A 263 -2.12 -10.59 22.81
CA MET A 263 -1.90 -11.70 21.90
C MET A 263 -0.63 -11.50 21.07
N LYS A 264 0.07 -12.60 20.82
CA LYS A 264 1.22 -12.68 19.91
C LYS A 264 1.09 -13.97 19.09
N PRO A 265 1.68 -14.03 17.89
CA PRO A 265 1.79 -15.29 17.16
C PRO A 265 2.52 -16.35 17.98
N ASP A 266 2.20 -17.63 17.76
CA ASP A 266 2.96 -18.73 18.35
C ASP A 266 4.43 -18.63 17.85
N PRO A 267 5.43 -18.79 18.73
CA PRO A 267 6.84 -18.82 18.32
C PRO A 267 7.11 -19.78 17.15
N LYS A 268 6.40 -20.92 17.05
CA LYS A 268 6.50 -21.88 15.94
C LYS A 268 6.01 -21.30 14.61
N ASP A 269 5.06 -20.36 14.63
CA ASP A 269 4.61 -19.68 13.41
C ASP A 269 5.65 -18.66 12.95
N LEU A 270 6.30 -17.97 13.88
CA LEU A 270 7.40 -17.06 13.57
C LEU A 270 8.56 -17.79 12.88
N GLU A 271 8.81 -19.05 13.21
CA GLU A 271 9.82 -19.90 12.56
C GLU A 271 9.46 -20.29 11.12
N LYS A 272 8.19 -20.18 10.70
CA LYS A 272 7.75 -20.49 9.33
C LYS A 272 7.95 -19.34 8.36
N VAL A 273 8.27 -18.13 8.84
CA VAL A 273 8.53 -16.97 7.97
C VAL A 273 9.68 -17.30 7.02
N PRO A 274 9.49 -17.22 5.68
CA PRO A 274 10.55 -17.54 4.71
C PRO A 274 11.78 -16.64 4.85
N THR A 275 12.96 -17.16 4.52
CA THR A 275 14.24 -16.45 4.68
C THR A 275 14.28 -15.15 3.88
N GLU A 276 13.70 -15.16 2.68
CA GLU A 276 13.53 -13.99 1.82
C GLU A 276 12.71 -12.89 2.49
N VAL A 277 11.61 -13.25 3.18
CA VAL A 277 10.77 -12.29 3.91
C VAL A 277 11.50 -11.78 5.15
N ARG A 278 12.22 -12.65 5.88
CA ARG A 278 13.05 -12.24 7.03
C ARG A 278 14.07 -11.17 6.63
N GLY A 279 14.69 -11.31 5.46
CA GLY A 279 15.63 -10.34 4.90
C GLY A 279 15.05 -8.95 4.71
N LEU A 280 13.73 -8.84 4.51
CA LEU A 280 13.02 -7.56 4.31
C LEU A 280 12.79 -6.78 5.62
N GLY A 281 13.12 -7.33 6.79
CA GLY A 281 13.07 -6.59 8.06
C GLY A 281 14.03 -5.40 8.13
N ARG A 282 14.86 -5.20 7.10
CA ARG A 282 15.72 -4.02 6.91
C ARG A 282 15.15 -3.01 5.92
N ALA A 283 14.12 -3.37 5.17
CA ALA A 283 13.52 -2.54 4.14
C ALA A 283 12.44 -1.63 4.73
N THR A 284 12.46 -0.34 4.39
CA THR A 284 11.47 0.63 4.89
C THR A 284 10.11 0.51 4.18
N SER A 285 9.98 -0.33 3.15
CA SER A 285 8.74 -0.68 2.47
C SER A 285 8.97 -1.85 1.50
N TYR A 286 7.92 -2.63 1.21
CA TYR A 286 7.96 -3.66 0.17
C TYR A 286 6.59 -3.90 -0.48
N VAL A 287 6.58 -4.01 -1.80
CA VAL A 287 5.46 -4.53 -2.60
C VAL A 287 6.10 -5.41 -3.68
N PRO A 288 5.67 -6.66 -3.88
CA PRO A 288 6.20 -7.50 -4.95
C PRO A 288 5.94 -6.86 -6.31
N LYS A 289 6.83 -7.09 -7.28
CA LYS A 289 6.49 -6.83 -8.68
C LYS A 289 5.31 -7.71 -9.07
N MET A 290 4.25 -7.12 -9.62
CA MET A 290 3.16 -7.88 -10.22
C MET A 290 3.71 -8.59 -11.47
N SER A 291 4.22 -9.81 -11.33
CA SER A 291 4.55 -10.62 -12.51
C SER A 291 3.24 -11.07 -13.16
N GLY A 292 3.09 -10.81 -14.46
CA GLY A 292 1.88 -11.02 -15.27
C GLY A 292 1.17 -12.36 -15.07
N ARG A 293 0.28 -12.40 -14.08
CA ARG A 293 -0.93 -13.21 -13.95
C ARG A 293 -1.48 -12.85 -12.58
N ALA A 294 -2.52 -12.01 -12.58
CA ALA A 294 -3.36 -11.80 -11.42
C ALA A 294 -3.65 -13.17 -10.77
N ARG A 295 -3.26 -13.36 -9.50
CA ARG A 295 -3.88 -14.42 -8.70
C ARG A 295 -5.33 -14.01 -8.56
N ALA A 296 -6.20 -14.81 -9.17
CA ALA A 296 -7.63 -14.70 -9.07
C ALA A 296 -8.03 -14.54 -7.59
N ILE A 297 -8.56 -13.37 -7.27
CA ILE A 297 -9.29 -13.13 -6.03
C ILE A 297 -10.70 -13.64 -6.30
N SER A 298 -10.92 -14.95 -6.17
CA SER A 298 -12.26 -15.53 -5.98
C SER A 298 -12.11 -17.02 -5.67
N GLU A 299 -12.16 -17.38 -4.40
CA GLU A 299 -12.86 -18.57 -3.91
C GLU A 299 -12.91 -18.50 -2.38
N VAL A 300 -13.98 -17.86 -1.89
CA VAL A 300 -14.44 -18.03 -0.51
C VAL A 300 -15.00 -19.45 -0.45
N HIS A 301 -14.23 -20.41 0.05
CA HIS A 301 -14.80 -21.67 0.50
C HIS A 301 -15.26 -21.52 1.95
N ASP A 302 -16.58 -21.61 2.11
CA ASP A 302 -17.34 -21.70 3.35
C ASP A 302 -16.98 -23.01 4.07
N ASP A 303 -16.01 -22.95 4.98
CA ASP A 303 -15.72 -24.07 5.88
C ASP A 303 -16.65 -24.02 7.09
N ARG A 304 -17.76 -24.77 7.00
CA ARG A 304 -18.34 -25.42 8.17
C ARG A 304 -18.14 -26.94 8.07
N PRO A 305 -17.67 -27.61 9.13
CA PRO A 305 -17.32 -29.02 9.06
C PRO A 305 -18.52 -29.92 9.34
N ASN A 306 -18.57 -31.10 8.71
CA ASN A 306 -19.14 -32.27 9.37
C ASN A 306 -18.45 -33.57 8.87
N PRO A 307 -18.13 -34.52 9.76
CA PRO A 307 -17.29 -35.68 9.52
C PRO A 307 -18.11 -36.90 9.11
N ASN A 308 -17.50 -37.75 8.28
CA ASN A 308 -17.62 -39.20 8.24
C ASN A 308 -17.26 -39.66 6.83
N LEU A 309 -16.06 -40.20 6.64
CA LEU A 309 -15.91 -41.47 5.94
C LEU A 309 -14.51 -42.03 6.17
N LEU A 310 -14.54 -43.18 6.81
CA LEU A 310 -13.47 -44.06 7.22
C LEU A 310 -12.79 -44.75 6.03
N LEU A 311 -11.54 -45.14 6.29
CA LEU A 311 -10.89 -46.40 5.89
C LEU A 311 -10.74 -46.69 4.39
N ALA A 312 -9.50 -46.69 3.92
CA ALA A 312 -8.73 -47.92 3.65
C ALA A 312 -7.50 -47.64 2.77
N GLY A 313 -6.44 -48.44 2.95
CA GLY A 313 -5.47 -48.68 1.87
C GLY A 313 -4.02 -48.30 2.16
N ARG A 314 -3.38 -49.07 3.04
CA ARG A 314 -1.92 -49.17 3.20
C ARG A 314 -1.24 -49.86 2.00
N LYS A 315 0.09 -49.63 1.89
CA LYS A 315 1.17 -50.33 1.15
C LYS A 315 1.46 -49.72 -0.24
N SER A 316 2.72 -49.50 -0.64
CA SER A 316 3.94 -50.24 -0.35
C SER A 316 5.21 -49.36 -0.26
N ILE A 317 6.14 -49.83 0.56
CA ILE A 317 7.57 -49.48 0.63
C ILE A 317 8.31 -50.49 -0.28
N VAL A 318 9.47 -50.12 -0.83
CA VAL A 318 10.76 -50.86 -0.72
C VAL A 318 11.79 -50.44 -1.78
N SER A 319 12.92 -49.88 -1.27
CA SER A 319 14.35 -50.00 -1.68
C SER A 319 14.80 -49.52 -3.07
N ASN A 320 16.00 -48.98 -3.30
CA ASN A 320 17.33 -49.48 -2.87
C ASN A 320 18.40 -48.37 -3.00
N SER A 321 19.22 -48.12 -1.96
CA SER A 321 20.68 -48.38 -1.85
C SER A 321 21.61 -47.58 -2.82
N LYS A 322 22.39 -46.61 -2.30
CA LYS A 322 23.87 -46.65 -2.05
C LYS A 322 24.70 -47.01 -3.30
N THR A 323 25.63 -46.21 -3.81
CA THR A 323 26.99 -45.84 -3.30
C THR A 323 27.61 -44.86 -4.34
N ASN A 324 28.51 -43.90 -4.06
CA ASN A 324 29.93 -44.07 -3.71
C ASN A 324 30.58 -42.69 -3.40
N GLN A 325 31.65 -42.74 -2.60
CA GLN A 325 32.54 -41.63 -2.21
C GLN A 325 33.76 -41.47 -3.16
N HIS A 326 34.56 -40.43 -2.86
CA HIS A 326 35.85 -40.00 -3.43
C HIS A 326 35.73 -39.08 -4.65
N GLU A 327 36.39 -37.91 -4.73
CA GLU A 327 37.75 -37.58 -4.28
C GLU A 327 37.98 -36.05 -4.20
N GLN A 328 39.09 -35.67 -3.58
CA GLN A 328 39.55 -34.32 -3.22
C GLN A 328 39.97 -33.46 -4.43
N GLY A 329 39.99 -32.14 -4.26
CA GLY A 329 40.66 -31.21 -5.18
C GLY A 329 40.59 -29.76 -4.72
N GLU A 330 41.65 -29.30 -4.05
CA GLU A 330 41.94 -27.91 -3.75
C GLU A 330 42.03 -27.06 -5.03
N GLN A 331 41.54 -25.81 -5.00
CA GLN A 331 42.23 -24.67 -5.61
C GLN A 331 41.56 -23.35 -5.16
N GLN A 332 42.25 -22.66 -4.27
CA GLN A 332 42.15 -21.21 -4.08
C GLN A 332 42.82 -20.50 -5.25
N THR A 333 42.21 -19.45 -5.80
CA THR A 333 42.90 -18.18 -6.12
C THR A 333 41.93 -17.06 -6.52
N ASN A 334 42.07 -15.93 -5.82
CA ASN A 334 42.12 -14.54 -6.28
C ASN A 334 41.22 -14.08 -7.45
N GLN A 335 40.36 -13.09 -7.17
CA GLN A 335 40.69 -11.67 -7.43
C GLN A 335 39.60 -10.72 -6.86
N GLN A 336 39.95 -10.02 -5.79
CA GLN A 336 39.35 -8.75 -5.36
C GLN A 336 40.43 -7.68 -5.42
N ARG A 337 40.01 -6.41 -5.58
CA ARG A 337 40.75 -5.11 -5.62
C ARG A 337 41.00 -4.65 -7.06
N GLN A 338 40.75 -3.41 -7.48
CA GLN A 338 40.54 -2.07 -6.89
C GLN A 338 39.64 -1.28 -7.91
N VAL A 339 39.07 -0.10 -7.70
CA VAL A 339 39.70 1.20 -7.38
C VAL A 339 38.59 2.17 -6.91
N ALA A 340 38.91 2.95 -5.88
CA ALA A 340 38.19 4.15 -5.45
C ALA A 340 39.00 5.41 -5.83
N ASN A 341 38.27 6.53 -5.91
CA ASN A 341 38.70 7.95 -5.95
C ASN A 341 39.13 8.55 -7.29
N ALA A 342 38.31 9.49 -7.77
CA ALA A 342 38.76 10.85 -8.07
C ALA A 342 37.55 11.79 -8.06
N ASP A 343 37.47 12.65 -7.05
CA ASP A 343 36.58 13.81 -7.02
C ASP A 343 37.44 14.99 -6.57
N LYS A 344 37.62 15.99 -7.46
CA LYS A 344 37.85 17.40 -7.12
C LYS A 344 37.96 18.28 -8.37
N GLN A 345 37.19 19.38 -8.29
CA GLN A 345 37.37 20.71 -8.89
C GLN A 345 37.01 20.93 -10.37
N ALA A 346 35.93 21.70 -10.59
CA ALA A 346 36.04 23.03 -11.17
C ALA A 346 34.79 23.87 -10.90
N LEU A 347 35.00 25.02 -10.25
CA LEU A 347 34.06 26.13 -10.10
C LEU A 347 33.95 26.92 -11.41
N GLY A 348 32.74 27.37 -11.72
CA GLY A 348 32.46 28.72 -12.20
C GLY A 348 32.80 29.08 -13.65
N LYS A 349 31.77 29.34 -14.45
CA LYS A 349 31.66 30.58 -15.24
C LYS A 349 30.21 30.83 -15.68
N SER A 350 29.72 31.97 -15.20
CA SER A 350 28.53 32.65 -15.67
C SER A 350 28.75 33.14 -17.11
N VAL A 351 27.82 32.89 -18.02
CA VAL A 351 27.67 33.67 -19.26
C VAL A 351 26.18 33.86 -19.53
N VAL A 352 25.78 35.13 -19.41
CA VAL A 352 24.53 35.70 -19.90
C VAL A 352 24.63 35.81 -21.42
N LEU A 353 23.68 35.24 -22.17
CA LEU A 353 23.34 35.71 -23.51
C LEU A 353 21.82 35.59 -23.76
N SER A 354 21.20 36.75 -23.87
CA SER A 354 19.90 37.06 -24.47
C SER A 354 19.92 36.86 -25.99
N ASN A 355 18.95 36.17 -26.59
CA ASN A 355 17.94 36.76 -27.49
C ASN A 355 17.02 35.70 -28.17
N PRO A 356 15.82 36.10 -28.64
CA PRO A 356 14.70 35.24 -29.00
C PRO A 356 14.64 34.95 -30.51
N SER A 357 14.10 33.79 -30.90
CA SER A 357 13.18 33.64 -32.05
C SER A 357 12.86 32.16 -32.27
N LEU A 358 11.77 31.93 -33.02
CA LEU A 358 11.21 30.65 -33.50
C LEU A 358 9.96 30.17 -32.75
N ALA A 359 8.97 31.05 -32.72
CA ALA A 359 7.62 30.66 -33.09
C ALA A 359 7.61 30.01 -34.50
N THR A 360 6.58 29.21 -34.77
CA THR A 360 6.25 28.53 -36.04
C THR A 360 6.80 27.12 -36.22
N LYS A 361 6.19 26.14 -35.53
CA LYS A 361 5.94 24.77 -36.04
C LYS A 361 4.98 24.00 -35.12
N LYS A 362 3.71 24.40 -35.11
CA LYS A 362 2.59 23.57 -34.63
C LYS A 362 1.40 23.76 -35.56
N ARG A 363 1.40 23.02 -36.66
CA ARG A 363 0.22 22.68 -37.47
C ARG A 363 0.65 21.59 -38.46
N SER A 364 0.12 20.37 -38.26
CA SER A 364 -0.11 19.30 -39.25
C SER A 364 0.28 17.89 -38.75
N LEU A 365 -0.51 17.33 -37.83
CA LEU A 365 -0.43 15.87 -37.56
C LEU A 365 -1.80 15.22 -37.31
N TRP A 366 -2.87 15.82 -37.83
CA TRP A 366 -4.25 15.31 -37.69
C TRP A 366 -4.97 14.99 -39.02
N THR A 367 -4.23 14.76 -40.11
CA THR A 367 -4.83 14.42 -41.43
C THR A 367 -4.16 13.25 -42.15
N ARG A 368 -3.77 12.20 -41.43
CA ARG A 368 -3.18 11.01 -42.08
C ARG A 368 -3.63 9.65 -41.56
N VAL A 369 -4.88 9.53 -41.11
CA VAL A 369 -5.49 8.22 -40.72
C VAL A 369 -6.80 7.89 -41.45
N PHE A 370 -7.39 8.79 -42.25
CA PHE A 370 -8.54 8.43 -43.10
C PHE A 370 -8.37 8.90 -44.54
N SER A 371 -7.69 8.08 -45.35
CA SER A 371 -7.97 7.98 -46.79
C SER A 371 -7.29 6.73 -47.35
N LYS A 372 -8.08 5.96 -48.11
CA LYS A 372 -7.74 4.76 -48.90
C LYS A 372 -7.84 3.41 -48.17
N LYS A 373 -9.04 2.84 -48.22
CA LYS A 373 -9.31 1.66 -49.06
C LYS A 373 -10.77 1.68 -49.52
N THR A 374 -10.94 1.91 -50.82
CA THR A 374 -11.97 1.28 -51.66
C THR A 374 -11.89 -0.23 -51.53
#